data_AF-A0A8H6BWE4-F1
#
_entry.id   AF-A0A8H6BWE4-F1
#
_cell.length_a   1.000
_cell.length_b   1.000
_cell.length_c   1.000
_cell.angle_alpha   90.00
_cell.angle_beta   90.00
_cell.angle_gamma   90.00
#
_symmetry.space_group_name_H-M   'P 1'
#
loop_
_entity.id
_entity.type
_entity.pdbx_description
1 polymer ?
#
loop_
_entity_poly.entity_id
_entity_poly.type
_entity_poly.pdbx_seq_one_letter_code
_entity_poly.pdbx_strand_id
1 'polypeptide(L)'
;MTKSSEKLKETLSLISHVRKFVVLKFTPSELSVISINGQAVKSEPQVWCKLPVSELFQSCEIQSVRDNTISMEINIDLLVQTLKNFDKANSEGLNIRLQRTDTSGAKGTSTTTGRTASLALFYSNLNINANVVNHTFRIPVKILRDAQDMLHEPTHSDLGLIMRLPNEFVTMFKRLEKFKKVPSSESVTIRASRRNGGFLGFILEESGKFKVTISWNDKLEVHKPTTTENDSLRETLRNGLVNWVRMRKI
;
A
#
# COMPACT_ATOMS: atom_id res chain seq x y z
N MET A 1 4.42 -16.10 13.90
CA MET A 1 2.94 -16.26 13.95
C MET A 1 2.30 -14.89 13.80
N THR A 2 1.27 -14.75 12.97
CA THR A 2 0.56 -13.46 12.80
C THR A 2 -0.27 -13.12 14.03
N LYS A 3 -0.29 -11.84 14.42
CA LYS A 3 -1.17 -11.30 15.46
C LYS A 3 -2.51 -10.86 14.88
N SER A 4 -2.49 -10.16 13.74
CA SER A 4 -3.68 -9.77 12.99
C SER A 4 -3.38 -9.77 11.49
N SER A 5 -4.09 -10.61 10.75
CA SER A 5 -4.05 -10.66 9.28
C SER A 5 -4.86 -9.53 8.64
N GLU A 6 -5.78 -8.92 9.39
CA GLU A 6 -6.79 -8.00 8.86
C GLU A 6 -6.15 -6.73 8.29
N LYS A 7 -5.30 -6.06 9.06
CA LYS A 7 -4.62 -4.82 8.62
C LYS A 7 -3.78 -5.06 7.36
N LEU A 8 -3.10 -6.20 7.28
CA LEU A 8 -2.33 -6.59 6.10
C LEU A 8 -3.25 -6.86 4.90
N LYS A 9 -4.32 -7.65 5.09
CA LYS A 9 -5.31 -7.98 4.05
C LYS A 9 -5.98 -6.71 3.50
N GLU A 10 -6.45 -5.82 4.36
CA GLU A 10 -7.10 -4.57 3.96
C GLU A 10 -6.15 -3.67 3.17
N THR A 11 -4.93 -3.46 3.69
CA THR A 11 -3.90 -2.67 3.03
C THR A 11 -3.60 -3.22 1.63
N LEU A 12 -3.34 -4.53 1.52
CA LEU A 12 -3.05 -5.17 0.24
C LEU A 12 -4.26 -5.16 -0.70
N SER A 13 -5.48 -5.28 -0.18
CA SER A 13 -6.71 -5.21 -0.99
C SER A 13 -6.91 -3.83 -1.59
N LEU A 14 -6.56 -2.75 -0.88
CA LEU A 14 -6.60 -1.39 -1.42
C LEU A 14 -5.55 -1.19 -2.51
N ILE A 15 -4.32 -1.69 -2.28
CA ILE A 15 -3.21 -1.55 -3.23
C ILE A 15 -3.45 -2.38 -4.51
N SER A 16 -4.18 -3.49 -4.43
CA SER A 16 -4.46 -4.38 -5.57
C SER A 16 -5.35 -3.75 -6.65
N HIS A 17 -6.05 -2.66 -6.32
CA HIS A 17 -6.76 -1.81 -7.28
C HIS A 17 -5.82 -0.91 -8.09
N VAL A 18 -4.61 -0.63 -7.57
CA VAL A 18 -3.61 0.19 -8.25
C VAL A 18 -2.69 -0.69 -9.10
N ARG A 19 -2.10 -1.74 -8.50
CA ARG A 19 -1.21 -2.69 -9.20
C ARG A 19 -1.28 -4.08 -8.59
N LYS A 20 -1.05 -5.11 -9.43
CA LYS A 20 -1.05 -6.51 -9.01
C LYS A 20 0.28 -7.00 -8.44
N PHE A 21 1.38 -6.36 -8.81
CA PHE A 21 2.71 -6.67 -8.28
C PHE A 21 3.21 -5.51 -7.43
N VAL A 22 3.76 -5.86 -6.26
CA VAL A 22 4.37 -4.90 -5.33
C VAL A 22 5.66 -5.49 -4.77
N VAL A 23 6.50 -4.62 -4.21
CA VAL A 23 7.64 -5.02 -3.39
C VAL A 23 7.24 -5.03 -1.93
N LEU A 24 7.43 -6.17 -1.28
CA LEU A 24 7.40 -6.31 0.17
C LEU A 24 8.84 -6.21 0.68
N LYS A 25 9.10 -5.20 1.52
CA LYS A 25 10.37 -5.02 2.21
C LYS A 25 10.19 -5.30 3.68
N PHE A 26 10.81 -6.38 4.15
CA PHE A 26 10.83 -6.77 5.56
C PHE A 26 12.12 -6.28 6.22
N THR A 27 11.97 -5.66 7.37
CA THR A 27 13.01 -5.33 8.34
C THR A 27 12.56 -5.82 9.72
N PRO A 28 13.44 -5.93 10.73
CA PRO A 28 13.03 -6.39 12.06
C PRO A 28 11.88 -5.58 12.69
N SER A 29 11.77 -4.29 12.35
CA SER A 29 10.77 -3.38 12.92
C SER A 29 9.56 -3.11 12.01
N GLU A 30 9.73 -3.21 10.69
CA GLU A 30 8.76 -2.70 9.71
C GLU A 30 8.63 -3.61 8.49
N LEU A 31 7.37 -3.80 8.05
CA LEU A 31 7.01 -4.25 6.72
C LEU A 31 6.62 -3.03 5.87
N SER A 32 7.40 -2.73 4.83
CA SER A 32 7.03 -1.73 3.82
C SER A 32 6.40 -2.42 2.61
N VAL A 33 5.25 -1.92 2.16
CA VAL A 33 4.58 -2.32 0.91
C VAL A 33 4.76 -1.19 -0.11
N ILE A 34 5.51 -1.49 -1.18
CA ILE A 34 5.96 -0.51 -2.16
C ILE A 34 5.36 -0.88 -3.52
N SER A 35 4.46 -0.04 -4.04
CA SER A 35 3.90 -0.17 -5.39
C SER A 35 4.49 0.89 -6.30
N ILE A 36 5.32 0.45 -7.24
CA ILE A 36 5.94 1.27 -8.28
C ILE A 36 5.73 0.60 -9.65
N ASN A 37 5.85 1.37 -10.72
CA ASN A 37 5.69 0.87 -12.08
C ASN A 37 6.98 0.21 -12.59
N GLY A 38 7.25 -1.02 -12.16
CA GLY A 38 8.40 -1.80 -12.63
C GLY A 38 9.72 -1.01 -12.59
N GLN A 39 10.35 -0.84 -13.76
CA GLN A 39 11.63 -0.13 -13.90
C GLN A 39 11.50 1.41 -13.82
N ALA A 40 10.30 1.95 -13.95
CA ALA A 40 10.05 3.39 -13.92
C ALA A 40 9.74 3.86 -12.49
N VAL A 41 10.75 3.79 -11.61
CA VAL A 41 10.68 4.18 -10.18
C VAL A 41 10.19 5.63 -9.99
N LYS A 42 10.28 6.48 -11.01
CA LYS A 42 9.80 7.87 -10.98
C LYS A 42 8.38 8.08 -11.51
N SER A 43 7.76 7.05 -12.10
CA SER A 43 6.42 7.18 -12.65
C SER A 43 5.35 7.05 -11.57
N GLU A 44 4.31 7.86 -11.69
CA GLU A 44 3.15 7.89 -10.81
C GLU A 44 2.03 6.97 -11.37
N PRO A 45 1.08 6.53 -10.53
CA PRO A 45 1.00 6.70 -9.08
C PRO A 45 1.99 5.80 -8.34
N GLN A 46 2.48 6.21 -7.18
CA GLN A 46 3.31 5.38 -6.30
C GLN A 46 2.61 5.18 -4.97
N VAL A 47 2.74 4.00 -4.38
CA VAL A 47 2.24 3.74 -3.03
C VAL A 47 3.38 3.27 -2.15
N TRP A 48 3.56 3.94 -1.02
CA TRP A 48 4.53 3.56 0.01
C TRP A 48 3.79 3.43 1.33
N CYS A 49 3.52 2.19 1.75
CA CYS A 49 2.85 1.90 3.01
C CYS A 49 3.85 1.25 3.97
N LYS A 50 3.80 1.64 5.25
CA LYS A 50 4.67 1.14 6.31
C LYS A 50 3.82 0.59 7.43
N LEU A 51 4.03 -0.67 7.78
CA LEU A 51 3.31 -1.37 8.84
C LEU A 51 4.31 -1.87 9.89
N PRO A 52 4.16 -1.51 11.17
CA PRO A 52 5.01 -2.06 12.22
C PRO A 52 4.87 -3.59 12.30
N VAL A 53 6.00 -4.30 12.34
CA VAL A 53 6.02 -5.77 12.43
C VAL A 53 5.30 -6.25 13.70
N SER A 54 5.44 -5.53 14.81
CA SER A 54 4.79 -5.84 16.10
C SER A 54 3.26 -5.74 16.07
N GLU A 55 2.68 -5.00 15.13
CA GLU A 55 1.22 -4.94 14.95
C GLU A 55 0.71 -6.12 14.12
N LEU A 56 1.53 -6.62 13.19
CA LEU A 56 1.16 -7.68 12.25
C LEU A 56 1.47 -9.08 12.79
N PHE A 57 2.57 -9.23 13.52
CA PHE A 57 3.12 -10.52 13.92
C PHE A 57 3.36 -10.56 15.43
N GLN A 58 2.93 -11.66 16.06
CA GLN A 58 3.29 -11.96 17.45
C GLN A 58 4.75 -12.40 17.54
N SER A 59 5.22 -13.13 16.53
CA SER A 59 6.61 -13.54 16.39
C SER A 59 7.04 -13.40 14.93
N CYS A 60 8.16 -12.73 14.73
CA CYS A 60 8.79 -12.52 13.42
C CYS A 60 10.29 -12.67 13.58
N GLU A 61 10.89 -13.53 12.77
CA GLU A 61 12.34 -13.72 12.70
C GLU A 61 12.78 -13.37 11.29
N ILE A 62 13.66 -12.38 11.17
CA ILE A 62 14.21 -11.93 9.90
C ILE A 62 15.72 -12.01 10.02
N GLN A 63 16.31 -12.91 9.23
CA GLN A 63 17.75 -13.05 9.12
C GLN A 63 18.16 -12.88 7.65
N SER A 64 19.06 -11.94 7.39
CA SER A 64 19.57 -11.67 6.04
C SER A 64 20.98 -11.15 6.14
N VAL A 65 21.83 -11.53 5.19
CA VAL A 65 23.21 -11.03 5.04
C VAL A 65 23.27 -9.53 4.68
N ARG A 66 22.12 -8.87 4.55
CA ARG A 66 21.96 -7.47 4.14
C ARG A 66 21.23 -6.70 5.20
N ASP A 67 21.90 -6.55 6.34
CA ASP A 67 21.39 -5.78 7.46
C ASP A 67 19.96 -6.18 7.85
N ASN A 68 19.73 -7.50 7.94
CA ASN A 68 18.42 -8.10 8.24
C ASN A 68 17.25 -7.54 7.40
N THR A 69 17.53 -7.12 6.16
CA THR A 69 16.54 -6.65 5.21
C THR A 69 16.28 -7.71 4.14
N ILE A 70 15.01 -7.97 3.86
CA ILE A 70 14.57 -8.85 2.78
C ILE A 70 13.56 -8.11 1.91
N SER A 71 13.90 -7.91 0.64
CA SER A 71 13.02 -7.32 -0.36
C SER A 71 12.59 -8.38 -1.37
N MET A 72 11.29 -8.48 -1.63
CA MET A 72 10.75 -9.42 -2.60
C MET A 72 9.58 -8.82 -3.38
N GLU A 73 9.52 -9.10 -4.68
CA GLU A 73 8.38 -8.79 -5.52
C GLU A 73 7.39 -9.96 -5.51
N ILE A 74 6.11 -9.66 -5.36
CA ILE A 74 5.03 -10.65 -5.22
C ILE A 74 3.76 -10.17 -5.92
N ASN A 75 2.98 -11.12 -6.45
CA ASN A 75 1.60 -10.86 -6.86
C ASN A 75 0.69 -10.80 -5.63
N ILE A 76 0.14 -9.63 -5.35
CA ILE A 76 -0.65 -9.40 -4.13
C ILE A 76 -2.07 -9.97 -4.20
N ASP A 77 -2.63 -10.23 -5.38
CA ASP A 77 -3.95 -10.86 -5.47
C ASP A 77 -3.93 -12.27 -4.88
N LEU A 78 -2.85 -13.02 -5.12
CA LEU A 78 -2.66 -14.35 -4.55
C LEU A 78 -2.56 -14.29 -3.03
N LEU A 79 -1.81 -13.31 -2.50
CA LEU A 79 -1.66 -13.13 -1.06
C LEU A 79 -2.99 -12.73 -0.41
N VAL A 80 -3.71 -11.77 -1.00
CA VAL A 80 -5.04 -11.35 -0.53
C VAL A 80 -6.03 -12.51 -0.56
N GLN A 81 -6.02 -13.34 -1.61
CA GLN A 81 -6.86 -14.53 -1.70
C GLN A 81 -6.56 -15.53 -0.59
N THR A 82 -5.27 -15.82 -0.33
CA THR A 82 -4.88 -16.71 0.77
C THR A 82 -5.31 -16.17 2.13
N LEU A 83 -5.15 -14.85 2.37
CA LEU A 83 -5.61 -14.22 3.61
C LEU A 83 -7.14 -14.30 3.77
N LYS A 84 -7.90 -14.11 2.69
CA LYS A 84 -9.37 -14.30 2.70
C LYS A 84 -9.77 -15.74 3.03
N ASN A 85 -9.03 -16.73 2.52
CA ASN A 85 -9.27 -18.14 2.82
C ASN A 85 -8.96 -18.47 4.28
N PHE A 86 -7.88 -17.90 4.82
CA PHE A 86 -7.52 -18.02 6.24
C PHE A 86 -8.63 -17.45 7.14
N ASP A 87 -9.11 -16.24 6.87
CA ASP A 87 -10.16 -15.60 7.67
C ASP A 87 -11.46 -16.43 7.65
N LYS A 88 -11.81 -17.02 6.50
CA LYS A 88 -12.99 -17.90 6.37
C LYS A 88 -12.85 -19.22 7.12
N ALA A 89 -11.62 -19.74 7.26
CA ALA A 89 -11.36 -21.01 7.91
C ALA A 89 -11.46 -20.94 9.45
N ASN A 90 -11.59 -19.74 10.02
CA ASN A 90 -11.59 -19.50 11.47
C ASN A 90 -10.43 -20.21 12.19
N SER A 91 -9.23 -20.11 11.59
CA SER A 91 -8.02 -20.76 12.09
C SER A 91 -7.35 -19.92 13.18
N GLU A 92 -6.77 -20.57 14.18
CA GLU A 92 -6.14 -19.90 15.34
C GLU A 92 -4.81 -19.21 15.02
N GLY A 93 -4.18 -19.52 13.87
CA GLY A 93 -2.88 -18.94 13.56
C GLY A 93 -2.42 -19.11 12.12
N LEU A 94 -1.89 -18.02 11.56
CA LEU A 94 -1.23 -18.00 10.27
C LEU A 94 0.29 -17.91 10.47
N ASN A 95 1.01 -18.81 9.81
CA ASN A 95 2.46 -18.79 9.72
C ASN A 95 2.87 -18.43 8.30
N ILE A 96 3.76 -17.44 8.17
CA ILE A 96 4.30 -17.00 6.88
C ILE A 96 5.80 -17.27 6.89
N ARG A 97 6.30 -17.96 5.86
CA ARG A 97 7.71 -18.33 5.76
C ARG A 97 8.20 -18.14 4.33
N LEU A 98 9.35 -17.49 4.18
CA LEU A 98 10.06 -17.46 2.91
C LEU A 98 10.79 -18.80 2.69
N GLN A 99 10.51 -19.47 1.57
CA GLN A 99 11.06 -20.78 1.24
C GLN A 99 11.83 -20.74 -0.08
N ARG A 100 12.94 -21.49 -0.14
CA ARG A 100 13.70 -21.76 -1.37
C ARG A 100 13.17 -23.03 -2.06
N THR A 101 11.87 -23.05 -2.32
CA THR A 101 11.19 -24.14 -3.03
C THR A 101 10.38 -23.55 -4.16
N ASP A 102 10.38 -24.22 -5.31
CA ASP A 102 9.45 -23.92 -6.38
C ASP A 102 8.00 -24.28 -5.97
N THR A 103 7.03 -23.97 -6.82
CA THR A 103 5.60 -24.25 -6.57
C THR A 103 5.30 -25.74 -6.39
N SER A 104 6.18 -26.62 -6.88
CA SER A 104 6.07 -28.08 -6.74
C SER A 104 6.65 -28.63 -5.42
N GLY A 105 7.32 -27.78 -4.63
CA GLY A 105 7.96 -28.18 -3.38
C GLY A 105 9.37 -28.78 -3.57
N ALA A 106 9.90 -28.79 -4.80
CA ALA A 106 11.28 -29.20 -5.05
C ALA A 106 12.27 -28.11 -4.60
N LYS A 107 13.50 -28.51 -4.25
CA LYS A 107 14.56 -27.57 -3.86
C LYS A 107 14.82 -26.61 -5.02
N GLY A 108 14.64 -25.31 -4.77
CA GLY A 108 14.70 -24.28 -5.80
C GLY A 108 16.03 -24.28 -6.56
N THR A 109 15.95 -24.35 -7.89
CA THR A 109 17.09 -24.28 -8.79
C THR A 109 17.54 -22.84 -8.97
N SER A 110 18.87 -22.64 -9.07
CA SER A 110 19.41 -21.31 -9.38
C SER A 110 19.28 -21.07 -10.87
N THR A 111 18.35 -20.22 -11.30
CA THR A 111 18.27 -19.79 -12.71
C THR A 111 19.11 -18.53 -12.92
N THR A 112 19.49 -18.29 -14.17
CA THR A 112 20.26 -17.11 -14.63
C THR A 112 19.54 -15.78 -14.36
N THR A 113 18.24 -15.79 -14.06
CA THR A 113 17.38 -14.63 -13.81
C THR A 113 17.07 -14.36 -12.33
N GLY A 114 17.63 -15.16 -11.41
CA GLY A 114 17.39 -15.06 -9.96
C GLY A 114 17.01 -16.41 -9.35
N ARG A 115 17.09 -16.53 -8.01
CA ARG A 115 16.66 -17.77 -7.32
C ARG A 115 15.13 -17.78 -7.21
N THR A 116 14.48 -18.84 -7.67
CA THR A 116 13.04 -19.05 -7.43
C THR A 116 12.82 -19.25 -5.93
N ALA A 117 11.94 -18.44 -5.36
CA ALA A 117 11.52 -18.52 -3.97
C ALA A 117 10.00 -18.47 -3.91
N SER A 118 9.44 -18.97 -2.81
CA SER A 118 8.02 -18.87 -2.52
C SER A 118 7.78 -18.31 -1.13
N LEU A 119 6.80 -17.44 -1.01
CA LEU A 119 6.22 -17.06 0.27
C LEU A 119 5.16 -18.11 0.62
N ALA A 120 5.47 -18.95 1.60
CA ALA A 120 4.61 -20.03 2.04
C ALA A 120 3.76 -19.61 3.24
N LEU A 121 2.46 -19.88 3.17
CA LEU A 121 1.48 -19.57 4.20
C LEU A 121 0.89 -20.87 4.72
N PHE A 122 0.93 -21.07 6.04
CA PHE A 122 0.48 -22.27 6.73
C PHE A 122 -0.54 -21.91 7.81
N TYR A 123 -1.68 -22.59 7.80
CA TYR A 123 -2.68 -22.48 8.85
C TYR A 123 -3.46 -23.79 8.96
N SER A 124 -4.15 -24.01 10.06
CA SER A 124 -4.92 -25.22 10.30
C SER A 124 -6.25 -24.90 10.98
N ASN A 125 -7.30 -25.63 10.62
CA ASN A 125 -8.60 -25.51 11.27
C ASN A 125 -9.21 -26.89 11.52
N LEU A 126 -10.21 -26.93 12.39
CA LEU A 126 -11.02 -28.12 12.60
C LEU A 126 -12.14 -28.15 11.56
N ASN A 127 -12.42 -29.33 11.00
CA ASN A 127 -13.62 -29.53 10.20
C ASN A 127 -14.82 -29.92 11.08
N ILE A 128 -15.99 -30.13 10.45
CA ILE A 128 -17.25 -30.51 11.15
C ILE A 128 -17.10 -31.79 11.99
N ASN A 129 -16.17 -32.68 11.60
CA ASN A 129 -15.90 -33.94 12.29
C ASN A 129 -14.78 -33.81 13.34
N ALA A 130 -14.39 -32.59 13.72
CA ALA A 130 -13.28 -32.29 14.63
C ALA A 130 -11.89 -32.80 14.17
N ASN A 131 -11.72 -33.09 12.87
CA ASN A 131 -10.41 -33.44 12.32
C ASN A 131 -9.61 -32.17 11.99
N VAL A 132 -8.32 -32.19 12.30
CA VAL A 132 -7.39 -31.11 11.95
C VAL A 132 -7.09 -31.15 10.45
N VAL A 133 -7.41 -30.06 9.76
CA VAL A 133 -7.09 -29.85 8.35
C VAL A 133 -5.95 -28.84 8.27
N ASN A 134 -4.86 -29.23 7.60
CA ASN A 134 -3.70 -28.37 7.37
C ASN A 134 -3.76 -27.75 5.99
N HIS A 135 -3.63 -26.44 5.91
CA HIS A 135 -3.59 -25.67 4.67
C HIS A 135 -2.19 -25.14 4.41
N THR A 136 -1.71 -25.29 3.18
CA THR A 136 -0.43 -24.75 2.72
C THR A 136 -0.62 -24.07 1.38
N PHE A 137 -0.25 -22.80 1.30
CA PHE A 137 -0.26 -22.03 0.06
C PHE A 137 1.16 -21.53 -0.22
N ARG A 138 1.64 -21.69 -1.44
CA ARG A 138 2.96 -21.21 -1.87
C ARG A 138 2.79 -20.18 -2.96
N ILE A 139 3.16 -18.93 -2.66
CA ILE A 139 3.06 -17.83 -3.60
C ILE A 139 4.46 -17.58 -4.18
N PRO A 140 4.66 -17.66 -5.51
CA PRO A 140 5.94 -17.33 -6.11
C PRO A 140 6.37 -15.90 -5.80
N VAL A 141 7.64 -15.73 -5.44
CA VAL A 141 8.24 -14.40 -5.22
C VAL A 141 9.58 -14.28 -5.92
N LYS A 142 9.91 -13.06 -6.33
CA LYS A 142 11.22 -12.71 -6.87
C LYS A 142 12.00 -11.95 -5.80
N ILE A 143 13.10 -12.55 -5.32
CA ILE A 143 13.99 -11.89 -4.35
C ILE A 143 14.72 -10.74 -5.06
N LEU A 144 14.54 -9.52 -4.55
CA LEU A 144 15.16 -8.34 -5.11
C LEU A 144 16.45 -8.06 -4.38
N ARG A 145 17.56 -8.22 -5.10
CA ARG A 145 18.85 -8.07 -4.48
C ARG A 145 19.24 -6.61 -4.31
N ASP A 146 19.15 -5.83 -5.37
CA ASP A 146 19.73 -4.47 -5.35
C ASP A 146 18.62 -3.41 -5.16
N ALA A 147 17.53 -3.82 -4.50
CA ALA A 147 16.38 -2.97 -4.25
C ALA A 147 16.64 -1.87 -3.23
N GLN A 148 17.60 -2.03 -2.31
CA GLN A 148 17.91 -1.00 -1.31
C GLN A 148 18.44 0.29 -1.95
N ASP A 149 19.23 0.17 -3.03
CA ASP A 149 19.85 1.32 -3.72
C ASP A 149 18.90 1.98 -4.74
N MET A 150 17.83 1.28 -5.12
CA MET A 150 16.89 1.75 -6.15
C MET A 150 15.57 2.24 -5.55
N LEU A 151 15.13 1.65 -4.43
CA LEU A 151 13.84 1.94 -3.81
C LEU A 151 14.04 2.86 -2.60
N HIS A 152 13.85 4.15 -2.84
CA HIS A 152 13.83 5.16 -1.78
C HIS A 152 12.42 5.70 -1.61
N GLU A 153 12.05 5.95 -0.35
CA GLU A 153 10.78 6.59 -0.04
C GLU A 153 10.73 7.97 -0.72
N PRO A 154 9.66 8.28 -1.48
CA PRO A 154 9.53 9.58 -2.11
C PRO A 154 9.56 10.70 -1.06
N THR A 155 10.49 11.64 -1.22
CA THR A 155 10.56 12.87 -0.43
C THR A 155 9.97 14.03 -1.22
N HIS A 156 9.25 14.93 -0.56
CA HIS A 156 8.78 16.17 -1.15
C HIS A 156 9.39 17.35 -0.39
N SER A 157 10.24 18.13 -1.07
CA SER A 157 10.88 19.33 -0.52
C SER A 157 10.03 20.59 -0.72
N ASP A 158 9.21 20.64 -1.78
CA ASP A 158 8.38 21.81 -2.11
C ASP A 158 6.89 21.52 -1.89
N LEU A 159 6.47 21.63 -0.63
CA LEU A 159 5.07 21.50 -0.24
C LEU A 159 4.40 22.87 -0.24
N GLY A 160 3.45 23.08 -1.16
CA GLY A 160 2.72 24.34 -1.25
C GLY A 160 1.58 24.43 -0.22
N LEU A 161 0.92 23.31 0.07
CA LEU A 161 -0.24 23.24 0.96
C LEU A 161 -0.41 21.84 1.57
N ILE A 162 -0.72 21.80 2.86
CA ILE A 162 -1.15 20.58 3.56
C ILE A 162 -2.58 20.80 4.06
N MET A 163 -3.48 19.88 3.73
CA MET A 163 -4.89 20.00 4.07
C MET A 163 -5.46 18.68 4.56
N ARG A 164 -6.31 18.74 5.58
CA ARG A 164 -7.04 17.58 6.08
C ARG A 164 -8.19 17.26 5.14
N LEU A 165 -8.27 16.03 4.68
CA LEU A 165 -9.42 15.59 3.91
C LEU A 165 -10.60 15.28 4.85
N PRO A 166 -11.82 15.71 4.50
CA PRO A 166 -13.01 15.36 5.25
C PRO A 166 -13.40 13.90 5.02
N ASN A 167 -14.15 13.32 5.96
CA ASN A 167 -14.53 11.90 5.92
C ASN A 167 -15.37 11.56 4.69
N GLU A 168 -16.12 12.54 4.19
CA GLU A 168 -16.99 12.43 3.02
C GLU A 168 -16.22 12.48 1.69
N PHE A 169 -14.89 12.56 1.73
CA PHE A 169 -14.04 12.65 0.54
C PHE A 169 -14.29 11.53 -0.46
N VAL A 170 -14.41 10.29 0.02
CA VAL A 170 -14.66 9.14 -0.84
C VAL A 170 -15.98 9.30 -1.61
N THR A 171 -17.02 9.80 -0.93
CA THR A 171 -18.34 10.03 -1.54
C THR A 171 -18.28 11.13 -2.59
N MET A 172 -17.56 12.22 -2.32
CA MET A 172 -17.35 13.31 -3.27
C MET A 172 -16.54 12.86 -4.49
N PHE A 173 -15.46 12.11 -4.27
CA PHE A 173 -14.64 11.58 -5.34
C PHE A 173 -15.44 10.63 -6.27
N LYS A 174 -16.30 9.77 -5.71
CA LYS A 174 -17.22 8.93 -6.50
C LYS A 174 -18.22 9.72 -7.35
N ARG A 175 -18.56 10.96 -6.98
CA ARG A 175 -19.40 11.83 -7.83
C ARG A 175 -18.63 12.29 -9.07
N LEU A 176 -17.32 12.50 -8.98
CA LEU A 176 -16.47 12.87 -10.13
C LEU A 176 -16.47 11.77 -11.21
N GLU A 177 -16.48 10.50 -10.80
CA GLU A 177 -16.53 9.36 -11.73
C GLU A 177 -17.75 9.41 -12.68
N LYS A 178 -18.86 10.03 -12.27
CA LYS A 178 -20.04 10.21 -13.13
C LYS A 178 -19.76 11.10 -14.35
N PHE A 179 -18.80 12.01 -14.23
CA PHE A 179 -18.44 12.97 -15.28
C PHE A 179 -17.27 12.49 -16.15
N LYS A 180 -16.50 11.49 -15.69
CA LYS A 180 -15.41 10.86 -16.47
C LYS A 180 -15.87 10.03 -17.68
N LYS A 181 -17.18 9.82 -17.86
CA LYS A 181 -17.74 9.08 -18.99
C LYS A 181 -17.60 9.78 -20.34
N VAL A 182 -17.04 10.99 -20.36
CA VAL A 182 -16.82 11.76 -21.59
C VAL A 182 -15.36 11.55 -22.04
N PRO A 183 -15.11 10.93 -23.22
CA PRO A 183 -13.77 10.56 -23.69
C PRO A 183 -12.76 11.71 -23.78
N SER A 184 -13.24 12.96 -23.87
CA SER A 184 -12.47 14.20 -24.01
C SER A 184 -12.19 14.94 -22.68
N SER A 185 -12.75 14.47 -21.56
CA SER A 185 -12.45 15.02 -20.22
C SER A 185 -11.18 14.38 -19.64
N GLU A 186 -10.05 14.55 -20.32
CA GLU A 186 -8.80 13.84 -20.00
C GLU A 186 -8.18 14.24 -18.65
N SER A 187 -8.53 15.42 -18.10
CA SER A 187 -7.92 15.91 -16.86
C SER A 187 -8.93 16.44 -15.85
N VAL A 188 -8.70 16.09 -14.59
CA VAL A 188 -9.38 16.70 -13.44
C VAL A 188 -8.40 17.67 -12.80
N THR A 189 -8.76 18.96 -12.78
CA THR A 189 -7.94 19.96 -12.10
C THR A 189 -8.29 19.97 -10.61
N ILE A 190 -7.29 19.71 -9.76
CA ILE A 190 -7.43 19.83 -8.31
C ILE A 190 -7.00 21.23 -7.91
N ARG A 191 -7.94 22.02 -7.37
CA ARG A 191 -7.68 23.37 -6.87
C ARG A 191 -7.79 23.37 -5.36
N ALA A 192 -6.70 23.73 -4.69
CA ALA A 192 -6.72 23.94 -3.25
C ALA A 192 -6.20 25.34 -2.89
N SER A 193 -6.77 25.93 -1.84
CA SER A 193 -6.40 27.28 -1.39
C SER A 193 -6.54 27.37 0.12
N ARG A 194 -5.62 28.10 0.74
CA ARG A 194 -5.69 28.47 2.16
C ARG A 194 -6.60 29.66 2.45
N ARG A 195 -7.02 30.41 1.42
CA ARG A 195 -7.82 31.62 1.59
C ARG A 195 -9.21 31.26 2.12
N ASN A 196 -9.80 32.16 2.91
CA ASN A 196 -11.16 32.04 3.44
C ASN A 196 -11.43 30.76 4.26
N GLY A 197 -10.39 30.20 4.92
CA GLY A 197 -10.54 29.05 5.81
C GLY A 197 -10.36 27.68 5.14
N GLY A 198 -9.73 27.62 3.96
CA GLY A 198 -9.42 26.35 3.30
C GLY A 198 -10.47 25.97 2.27
N PHE A 199 -10.04 25.81 1.03
CA PHE A 199 -10.85 25.35 -0.10
C PHE A 199 -10.17 24.17 -0.74
N LEU A 200 -10.95 23.15 -1.07
CA LEU A 200 -10.60 22.10 -2.02
C LEU A 200 -11.72 21.97 -3.02
N GLY A 201 -11.37 21.92 -4.30
CA GLY A 201 -12.32 21.71 -5.37
C GLY A 201 -11.71 20.93 -6.52
N PHE A 202 -12.55 20.17 -7.20
CA PHE A 202 -12.24 19.48 -8.42
C PHE A 202 -12.96 20.18 -9.57
N ILE A 203 -12.21 20.57 -10.58
CA ILE A 203 -12.73 21.25 -11.76
C ILE A 203 -12.59 20.28 -12.92
N LEU A 204 -13.73 19.90 -13.50
CA LEU A 204 -13.80 19.22 -14.78
C LEU A 204 -14.25 20.22 -15.83
N GLU A 205 -13.42 20.41 -16.85
CA GLU A 205 -13.70 21.34 -17.92
C GLU A 205 -13.53 20.61 -19.25
N GLU A 206 -14.55 20.69 -20.09
CA GLU A 206 -14.48 20.27 -21.48
C GLU A 206 -14.77 21.50 -22.35
N SER A 207 -13.78 21.85 -23.19
CA SER A 207 -13.85 23.05 -24.02
C SER A 207 -15.14 23.08 -24.84
N GLY A 208 -15.91 24.15 -24.71
CA GLY A 208 -17.16 24.36 -25.46
C GLY A 208 -18.37 23.53 -25.00
N LYS A 209 -18.26 22.72 -23.93
CA LYS A 209 -19.41 21.92 -23.44
C LYS A 209 -19.81 22.25 -22.01
N PHE A 210 -18.90 22.05 -21.05
CA PHE A 210 -19.23 22.25 -19.64
C PHE A 210 -18.01 22.58 -18.79
N LYS A 211 -18.28 23.26 -17.68
CA LYS A 211 -17.33 23.48 -16.59
C LYS A 211 -18.01 23.13 -15.27
N VAL A 212 -17.67 21.99 -14.70
CA VAL A 212 -18.22 21.49 -13.43
C VAL A 212 -17.19 21.69 -12.34
N THR A 213 -17.57 22.40 -11.27
CA THR A 213 -16.75 22.51 -10.05
C THR A 213 -17.45 21.77 -8.93
N ILE A 214 -16.75 20.80 -8.34
CA ILE A 214 -17.20 20.06 -7.16
C ILE A 214 -16.31 20.49 -5.99
N SER A 215 -16.89 21.12 -4.96
CA SER A 215 -16.16 21.58 -3.78
C SER A 215 -16.91 21.25 -2.49
N TRP A 216 -16.20 21.35 -1.38
CA TRP A 216 -16.81 21.29 -0.05
C TRP A 216 -17.39 22.65 0.30
N ASN A 217 -18.53 22.63 1.00
CA ASN A 217 -19.17 23.83 1.52
C ASN A 217 -18.45 24.35 2.77
N ASP A 218 -17.92 23.43 3.57
CA ASP A 218 -17.23 23.76 4.81
C ASP A 218 -15.76 24.08 4.60
N LYS A 219 -15.25 24.90 5.52
CA LYS A 219 -13.85 25.30 5.64
C LYS A 219 -13.00 24.09 6.03
N LEU A 220 -11.88 23.86 5.33
CA LEU A 220 -11.00 22.73 5.56
C LEU A 220 -9.80 23.13 6.42
N GLU A 221 -9.39 22.25 7.34
CA GLU A 221 -8.20 22.48 8.16
C GLU A 221 -6.94 22.50 7.28
N VAL A 222 -6.20 23.61 7.34
CA VAL A 222 -4.99 23.85 6.55
C VAL A 222 -3.80 24.02 7.47
N HIS A 223 -2.73 23.27 7.22
CA HIS A 223 -1.43 23.44 7.87
C HIS A 223 -0.43 24.12 6.92
N LYS A 224 0.38 25.03 7.48
CA LYS A 224 1.56 25.54 6.78
C LYS A 224 2.70 24.53 6.97
N PRO A 225 3.36 24.07 5.89
CA PRO A 225 4.63 23.38 6.04
C PRO A 225 5.69 24.39 6.48
N THR A 226 6.15 24.29 7.73
CA THR A 226 7.32 25.00 8.25
C THR A 226 8.57 24.32 7.70
N THR A 227 9.45 25.07 7.05
CA THR A 227 10.58 24.60 6.23
C THR A 227 11.59 23.70 6.98
N THR A 228 11.52 23.65 8.30
CA THR A 228 12.40 22.92 9.22
C THR A 228 11.79 21.63 9.79
N GLU A 229 10.53 21.30 9.51
CA GLU A 229 9.77 20.27 10.26
C GLU A 229 9.35 19.05 9.43
N ASN A 230 10.07 18.74 8.34
CA ASN A 230 9.70 17.58 7.50
C ASN A 230 9.71 16.23 8.26
N ASP A 231 10.51 16.13 9.33
CA ASP A 231 10.56 14.94 10.20
C ASP A 231 9.54 15.02 11.36
N SER A 232 9.36 16.20 11.97
CA SER A 232 8.39 16.43 13.07
C SER A 232 6.93 16.23 12.64
N LEU A 233 6.56 16.69 11.44
CA LEU A 233 5.20 16.48 10.87
C LEU A 233 4.91 14.99 10.62
N ARG A 234 5.91 14.19 10.25
CA ARG A 234 5.72 12.74 10.05
C ARG A 234 5.43 12.03 11.37
N GLU A 235 6.10 12.44 12.46
CA GLU A 235 5.87 11.87 13.80
C GLU A 235 4.54 12.33 14.42
N THR A 236 4.16 13.60 14.30
CA THR A 236 2.85 14.09 14.77
C THR A 236 1.69 13.47 14.00
N LEU A 237 1.84 13.22 12.70
CA LEU A 237 0.85 12.52 11.88
C LEU A 237 0.76 11.02 12.16
N ARG A 238 1.82 10.41 12.71
CA ARG A 238 1.86 8.97 13.05
C ARG A 238 0.99 8.64 14.27
N ASN A 239 0.78 9.60 15.16
CA ASN A 239 0.01 9.45 16.40
C ASN A 239 -1.50 9.70 16.23
N GLY A 240 -1.98 10.06 15.03
CA GLY A 240 -3.39 10.25 14.75
C GLY A 240 -3.81 9.50 13.48
N LEU A 241 -4.87 8.71 13.57
CA LEU A 241 -5.61 8.20 12.41
C LEU A 241 -6.21 9.38 11.62
N VAL A 242 -5.42 10.07 10.80
CA VAL A 242 -5.87 11.28 10.10
C VAL A 242 -5.41 11.29 8.64
N ASN A 243 -6.37 11.50 7.73
CA ASN A 243 -6.16 11.57 6.29
C ASN A 243 -5.69 12.96 5.85
N TRP A 244 -4.37 13.16 5.78
CA TRP A 244 -3.78 14.40 5.25
C TRP A 244 -3.34 14.22 3.79
N VAL A 245 -3.62 15.22 2.96
CA VAL A 245 -3.11 15.28 1.58
C VAL A 245 -2.15 16.44 1.42
N ARG A 246 -1.00 16.14 0.81
CA ARG A 246 0.05 17.09 0.46
C ARG A 246 -0.13 17.51 -1.00
N MET A 247 -0.19 18.81 -1.27
CA MET A 247 -0.29 19.34 -2.64
C MET A 247 0.96 20.13 -3.00
N ARG A 248 1.44 19.91 -4.24
CA ARG A 248 2.52 20.70 -4.84
C ARG A 248 1.96 21.99 -5.43
N LYS A 249 2.80 23.02 -5.46
CA LYS A 249 2.54 24.23 -6.24
C LYS A 249 2.91 23.91 -7.70
N ILE A 250 2.01 24.20 -8.64
CA ILE A 250 2.29 24.20 -10.08
C ILE A 250 2.82 25.59 -10.44
#